data_AF-A0A1J7B9E7-F1
#
_entry.id   AF-A0A1J7B9E7-F1
#
_cell.length_a   1.000
_cell.length_b   1.000
_cell.length_c   1.000
_cell.angle_alpha   90.00
_cell.angle_beta   90.00
_cell.angle_gamma   90.00
#
_symmetry.space_group_name_H-M   'P 1'
#
loop_
_entity.id
_entity.type
_entity.pdbx_description
1 polymer ?
#
loop_
_entity_poly.entity_id
_entity_poly.type
_entity_poly.pdbx_seq_one_letter_code
_entity_poly.pdbx_strand_id
1 'polypeptide(L)'
;MHAALDAQARSWEHDGTGRTLPQRRADALVHLVTTRDGSARVAASVDVVVPLDVLTGQSSQPGSIAGIGPAPASAVRRLALAKGATWRRIVTDPATGQVVDVGRRRYRPTAALADTVRYRERRCTFPACRMPARRCDVDHLQAWADGGCTDACNLQPLCRHHHRVKHEAGWAVAWNRRTGGTTWTSPSGRRYTNHPDDLI
;
A
#
# COMPACT_ATOMS: atom_id res chain seq x y z
N MET A 1 2.54 12.39 -18.84
CA MET A 1 3.61 12.20 -19.85
C MET A 1 3.12 12.49 -21.28
N HIS A 2 2.11 11.77 -21.79
CA HIS A 2 1.62 11.95 -23.17
C HIS A 2 1.23 13.40 -23.55
N ALA A 3 0.53 14.13 -22.68
CA ALA A 3 0.10 15.50 -22.98
C ALA A 3 1.27 16.50 -23.14
N ALA A 4 2.33 16.38 -22.32
CA ALA A 4 3.49 17.26 -22.38
C ALA A 4 4.38 16.97 -23.59
N LEU A 5 4.48 15.69 -23.96
CA LEU A 5 5.19 15.24 -25.14
C LEU A 5 4.50 15.73 -26.42
N ASP A 6 3.17 15.67 -26.45
CA ASP A 6 2.36 16.21 -27.56
C ASP A 6 2.40 17.73 -27.66
N ALA A 7 2.44 18.44 -26.53
CA ALA A 7 2.58 19.89 -26.50
C ALA A 7 3.95 20.33 -27.04
N GLN A 8 5.02 19.67 -26.59
CA GLN A 8 6.38 19.95 -27.07
C GLN A 8 6.53 19.61 -28.56
N ALA A 9 6.02 18.46 -29.01
CA ALA A 9 6.08 18.06 -30.42
C ALA A 9 5.33 19.01 -31.36
N ARG A 10 4.23 19.62 -30.90
CA ARG A 10 3.48 20.64 -31.66
C ARG A 10 4.17 22.00 -31.69
N SER A 11 4.92 22.36 -30.64
CA SER A 11 5.69 23.61 -30.63
C SER A 11 6.75 23.68 -31.74
N TRP A 12 7.10 22.53 -32.32
CA TRP A 12 8.06 22.36 -33.41
C TRP A 12 7.39 22.13 -34.76
N GLU A 13 6.10 22.40 -34.88
CA GLU A 13 5.36 22.17 -36.12
C GLU A 13 5.85 23.06 -37.28
N HIS A 14 6.39 24.24 -36.95
CA HIS A 14 6.81 25.26 -37.91
C HIS A 14 8.32 25.56 -37.90
N ASP A 15 9.15 24.64 -37.41
CA ASP A 15 10.60 24.85 -37.32
C ASP A 15 11.37 24.72 -38.65
N GLY A 16 10.64 24.51 -39.76
CA GLY A 16 11.21 24.43 -41.11
C GLY A 16 11.98 23.13 -41.42
N THR A 17 12.02 22.15 -40.50
CA THR A 17 12.83 20.93 -40.66
C THR A 17 12.12 19.79 -41.40
N GLY A 18 10.84 19.94 -41.75
CA GLY A 18 10.07 18.92 -42.50
C GLY A 18 9.75 17.63 -41.72
N ARG A 19 9.99 17.59 -40.40
CA ARG A 19 9.76 16.40 -39.56
C ARG A 19 8.28 16.05 -39.44
N THR A 20 7.97 14.75 -39.52
CA THR A 20 6.63 14.21 -39.26
C THR A 20 6.27 14.27 -37.78
N LEU A 21 4.98 14.22 -37.43
CA LEU A 21 4.54 14.23 -36.03
C LEU A 21 5.17 13.11 -35.16
N PRO A 22 5.30 11.85 -35.62
CA PRO A 22 6.02 10.81 -34.86
C PRO A 22 7.49 11.14 -34.60
N GLN A 23 8.19 11.73 -35.58
CA GLN A 23 9.58 12.16 -35.42
C GLN A 23 9.69 13.30 -34.40
N ARG A 24 8.81 14.32 -34.49
CA ARG A 24 8.76 15.41 -33.50
C ARG A 24 8.44 14.92 -32.10
N ARG A 25 7.60 13.88 -31.96
CA ARG A 25 7.30 13.22 -30.68
C ARG A 25 8.52 12.48 -30.10
N ALA A 26 9.30 11.80 -30.93
CA ALA A 26 10.53 11.14 -30.51
C ALA A 26 11.58 12.17 -30.06
N ASP A 27 11.79 13.23 -30.83
CA ASP A 27 12.72 14.31 -30.49
C ASP A 27 12.26 15.03 -29.22
N ALA A 28 10.95 15.25 -29.06
CA ALA A 28 10.37 15.90 -27.88
C ALA A 28 10.59 15.04 -26.63
N LEU A 29 10.47 13.71 -26.72
CA LEU A 29 10.81 12.81 -25.63
C LEU A 29 12.29 12.97 -25.24
N VAL A 30 13.21 12.91 -26.21
CA VAL A 30 14.65 13.05 -25.95
C VAL A 30 14.94 14.40 -25.32
N HIS A 31 14.39 15.48 -25.86
CA HIS A 31 14.55 16.83 -25.33
C HIS A 31 14.06 16.89 -23.88
N LEU A 32 12.80 16.54 -23.61
CA LEU A 32 12.22 16.62 -22.26
C LEU A 32 12.95 15.76 -21.21
N VAL A 33 13.62 14.68 -21.64
CA VAL A 33 14.37 13.77 -20.74
C VAL A 33 15.84 14.17 -20.59
N THR A 34 16.45 14.84 -21.60
CA THR A 34 17.88 15.13 -21.61
C THR A 34 18.23 16.60 -21.36
N THR A 35 17.35 17.56 -21.65
CA THR A 35 17.64 18.98 -21.43
C THR A 35 17.67 19.32 -19.95
N ARG A 36 18.76 19.97 -19.52
CA ARG A 36 18.96 20.44 -18.13
C ARG A 36 18.49 21.86 -17.90
N ASP A 37 18.17 22.58 -18.98
CA ASP A 37 17.68 23.95 -18.92
C ASP A 37 16.21 23.91 -18.49
N GLY A 38 15.87 24.69 -17.47
CA GLY A 38 14.62 24.57 -16.69
C GLY A 38 13.29 24.75 -17.43
N SER A 39 13.28 24.79 -18.77
CA SER A 39 12.07 24.79 -19.58
C SER A 39 11.39 23.41 -19.55
N ALA A 40 10.27 23.34 -18.83
CA ALA A 40 9.29 22.24 -18.83
C ALA A 40 9.89 20.82 -18.64
N ARG A 41 10.53 20.56 -17.49
CA ARG A 41 10.74 19.17 -17.06
C ARG A 41 9.38 18.50 -16.86
N VAL A 42 9.10 17.46 -17.63
CA VAL A 42 7.99 16.56 -17.31
C VAL A 42 8.39 15.83 -16.03
N ALA A 43 7.60 16.00 -14.97
CA ALA A 43 7.71 15.15 -13.80
C ALA A 43 7.40 13.70 -14.24
N ALA A 44 8.44 12.91 -14.45
CA ALA A 44 8.33 11.49 -14.70
C ALA A 44 8.30 10.76 -13.36
N SER A 45 7.18 10.09 -13.07
CA SER A 45 7.07 9.16 -11.95
C SER A 45 7.54 7.78 -12.41
N VAL A 46 8.53 7.21 -11.73
CA VAL A 46 8.99 5.84 -11.96
C VAL A 46 8.66 5.02 -10.72
N ASP A 47 7.78 4.03 -10.89
CA ASP A 47 7.47 3.07 -9.84
C ASP A 47 8.48 1.92 -9.90
N VAL A 48 9.16 1.69 -8.78
CA VAL A 48 10.20 0.66 -8.66
C VAL A 48 9.85 -0.28 -7.51
N VAL A 49 9.93 -1.58 -7.77
CA VAL A 49 9.83 -2.64 -6.75
C VAL A 49 11.22 -3.20 -6.51
N VAL A 50 11.69 -3.06 -5.28
CA VAL A 50 13.02 -3.52 -4.87
C VAL A 50 12.85 -4.46 -3.69
N PRO A 51 13.25 -5.74 -3.81
CA PRO A 51 13.39 -6.63 -2.66
C PRO A 51 14.31 -6.01 -1.60
N LEU A 52 14.04 -6.25 -0.32
CA LEU A 52 14.77 -5.57 0.76
C LEU A 52 16.26 -5.91 0.77
N ASP A 53 16.61 -7.16 0.53
CA ASP A 53 17.99 -7.66 0.40
C ASP A 53 18.73 -7.05 -0.81
N VAL A 54 18.02 -6.84 -1.93
CA VAL A 54 18.55 -6.11 -3.08
C VAL A 54 18.77 -4.64 -2.72
N LEU A 55 17.85 -4.03 -1.99
CA LEU A 55 17.94 -2.62 -1.59
C LEU A 55 19.11 -2.36 -0.62
N THR A 56 19.33 -3.26 0.34
CA THR A 56 20.38 -3.15 1.38
C THR A 56 21.77 -3.60 0.91
N GLY A 57 21.89 -4.12 -0.32
CA GLY A 57 23.18 -4.58 -0.85
C GLY A 57 23.53 -6.04 -0.56
N GLN A 58 22.63 -6.78 0.10
CA GLN A 58 22.81 -8.18 0.46
C GLN A 58 22.61 -9.12 -0.74
N SER A 59 21.93 -8.65 -1.78
CA SER A 59 21.66 -9.40 -3.01
C SER A 59 21.93 -8.55 -4.26
N SER A 60 22.31 -9.25 -5.34
CA SER A 60 22.49 -8.71 -6.70
C SER A 60 21.37 -9.13 -7.66
N GLN A 61 20.37 -9.86 -7.16
CA GLN A 61 19.19 -10.23 -7.94
C GLN A 61 18.46 -8.98 -8.48
N PRO A 62 17.80 -9.07 -9.65
CA PRO A 62 17.14 -7.93 -10.26
C PRO A 62 15.95 -7.45 -9.41
N GLY A 63 15.72 -6.13 -9.43
CA GLY A 63 14.42 -5.56 -9.04
C GLY A 63 13.53 -5.40 -10.27
N SER A 64 12.41 -4.70 -10.12
CA SER A 64 11.47 -4.45 -11.22
C SER A 64 11.10 -2.98 -11.33
N ILE A 65 10.97 -2.48 -12.56
CA ILE A 65 10.46 -1.15 -12.88
C ILE A 65 9.09 -1.33 -13.55
N ALA A 66 8.06 -0.70 -13.00
CA ALA A 66 6.70 -0.82 -13.53
C ALA A 66 6.64 -0.38 -15.00
N GLY A 67 5.99 -1.20 -15.84
CA GLY A 67 5.87 -0.93 -17.29
C GLY A 67 7.12 -1.23 -18.12
N ILE A 68 8.26 -1.56 -17.50
CA ILE A 68 9.50 -1.95 -18.19
C ILE A 68 9.86 -3.42 -17.90
N GLY A 69 9.71 -3.85 -16.65
CA GLY A 69 10.06 -5.21 -16.21
C GLY A 69 11.34 -5.26 -15.38
N PRO A 70 12.05 -6.40 -15.36
CA PRO A 70 13.25 -6.59 -14.55
C PRO A 70 14.35 -5.57 -14.86
N ALA A 71 15.01 -5.06 -13.83
CA ALA A 71 16.12 -4.11 -13.96
C ALA A 71 17.26 -4.47 -13.00
N PRO A 72 18.53 -4.17 -13.38
CA PRO A 72 19.69 -4.49 -12.54
C PRO A 72 19.59 -3.89 -11.14
N ALA A 73 20.08 -4.62 -10.13
CA ALA A 73 20.10 -4.22 -8.73
C ALA A 73 20.66 -2.79 -8.51
N SER A 74 21.72 -2.43 -9.25
CA SER A 74 22.32 -1.08 -9.20
C SER A 74 21.37 0.01 -9.71
N ALA A 75 20.64 -0.24 -10.79
CA ALA A 75 19.71 0.71 -11.37
C ALA A 75 18.51 0.96 -10.45
N VAL A 76 17.91 -0.11 -9.94
CA VAL A 76 16.74 -0.01 -9.04
C VAL A 76 17.12 0.58 -7.68
N ARG A 77 18.30 0.28 -7.12
CA ARG A 77 18.83 0.94 -5.91
C ARG A 77 19.00 2.44 -6.12
N ARG A 78 19.62 2.83 -7.24
CA ARG A 78 19.81 4.26 -7.58
C ARG A 78 18.49 5.01 -7.70
N LEU A 79 17.48 4.39 -8.31
CA LEU A 79 16.14 4.99 -8.41
C LEU A 79 15.44 5.07 -7.04
N ALA A 80 15.51 4.01 -6.23
CA ALA A 80 14.92 3.97 -4.90
C ALA A 80 15.55 5.00 -3.94
N LEU A 81 16.86 5.21 -4.04
CA LEU A 81 17.63 6.14 -3.20
C LEU A 81 17.72 7.57 -3.80
N ALA A 82 17.04 7.84 -4.92
CA ALA A 82 17.07 9.14 -5.56
C ALA A 82 16.44 10.23 -4.67
N LYS A 83 16.98 11.46 -4.72
CA LYS A 83 16.41 12.61 -4.00
C LYS A 83 14.97 12.85 -4.46
N GLY A 84 14.03 12.90 -3.51
CA GLY A 84 12.59 13.04 -3.79
C GLY A 84 11.86 11.72 -4.01
N ALA A 85 12.54 10.57 -3.93
CA ALA A 85 11.88 9.27 -3.93
C ALA A 85 10.94 9.13 -2.72
N THR A 86 9.73 8.65 -2.98
CA THR A 86 8.76 8.34 -1.92
C THR A 86 8.75 6.83 -1.71
N TRP A 87 8.90 6.41 -0.46
CA TRP A 87 9.04 5.00 -0.13
C TRP A 87 7.70 4.40 0.29
N ARG A 88 7.47 3.15 -0.12
CA ARG A 88 6.37 2.33 0.38
C ARG A 88 6.90 0.96 0.73
N ARG A 89 6.65 0.52 1.96
CA ARG A 89 6.83 -0.87 2.36
C ARG A 89 5.63 -1.67 1.89
N ILE A 90 5.89 -2.75 1.16
CA ILE A 90 4.94 -3.81 0.85
C ILE A 90 5.54 -5.06 1.49
N VAL A 91 4.79 -5.72 2.35
CA VAL A 91 5.22 -7.01 2.89
C VAL A 91 4.50 -8.08 2.11
N THR A 92 5.27 -9.06 1.68
CA THR A 92 4.76 -10.26 1.04
C THR A 92 5.08 -11.47 1.89
N ASP A 93 4.17 -12.44 1.89
CA ASP A 93 4.48 -13.79 2.34
C ASP A 93 5.58 -14.38 1.44
N PRO A 94 6.71 -14.87 2.00
CA PRO A 94 7.86 -15.30 1.20
C PRO A 94 7.62 -16.63 0.47
N ALA A 95 6.67 -17.46 0.93
CA ALA A 95 6.38 -18.75 0.31
C ALA A 95 5.41 -18.62 -0.89
N THR A 96 4.51 -17.63 -0.83
CA THR A 96 3.40 -17.48 -1.78
C THR A 96 3.45 -16.19 -2.60
N GLY A 97 4.27 -15.21 -2.19
CA GLY A 97 4.34 -13.88 -2.79
C GLY A 97 3.12 -13.00 -2.51
N GLN A 98 2.16 -13.45 -1.68
CA GLN A 98 0.95 -12.70 -1.41
C GLN A 98 1.22 -11.44 -0.57
N VAL A 99 0.62 -10.31 -0.94
CA VAL A 99 0.74 -9.06 -0.19
C VAL A 99 -0.04 -9.14 1.12
N VAL A 100 0.69 -9.01 2.23
CA VAL A 100 0.16 -9.07 3.61
C VAL A 100 0.16 -7.69 4.32
N ASP A 101 0.66 -6.64 3.67
CA ASP A 101 0.60 -5.25 4.15
C ASP A 101 0.47 -4.27 2.97
N VAL A 102 -0.61 -3.47 2.96
CA VAL A 102 -0.91 -2.45 1.93
C VAL A 102 -0.92 -1.01 2.46
N GLY A 103 -0.68 -0.82 3.76
CA GLY A 103 -0.60 0.48 4.41
C GLY A 103 -1.83 1.38 4.24
N ARG A 104 -1.60 2.68 4.01
CA ARG A 104 -2.61 3.76 4.11
C ARG A 104 -3.14 4.31 2.79
N ARG A 105 -2.78 3.74 1.63
CA ARG A 105 -3.33 4.22 0.34
C ARG A 105 -4.65 3.54 -0.05
N ARG A 106 -5.10 2.51 0.67
CA ARG A 106 -6.39 1.84 0.43
C ARG A 106 -7.17 1.62 1.72
N TYR A 107 -8.39 2.13 1.74
CA TYR A 107 -9.32 1.89 2.85
C TYR A 107 -9.74 0.42 2.94
N ARG A 108 -10.09 -0.21 1.81
CA ARG A 108 -10.53 -1.61 1.80
C ARG A 108 -9.34 -2.57 1.80
N PRO A 109 -9.31 -3.58 2.70
CA PRO A 109 -8.29 -4.63 2.67
C PRO A 109 -8.40 -5.46 1.39
N THR A 110 -7.29 -6.09 0.99
CA THR A 110 -7.30 -7.13 -0.04
C THR A 110 -8.00 -8.39 0.51
N ALA A 111 -8.46 -9.27 -0.38
CA ALA A 111 -9.06 -10.55 0.03
C ALA A 111 -8.10 -11.37 0.91
N ALA A 112 -6.84 -11.51 0.48
CA ALA A 112 -5.81 -12.21 1.25
C ALA A 112 -5.62 -11.63 2.65
N LEU A 113 -5.50 -10.30 2.79
CA LEU A 113 -5.37 -9.66 4.10
C LEU A 113 -6.61 -9.87 4.97
N ALA A 114 -7.80 -9.74 4.39
CA ALA A 114 -9.05 -10.00 5.10
C ALA A 114 -9.13 -11.45 5.60
N ASP A 115 -8.68 -12.42 4.79
CA ASP A 115 -8.65 -13.82 5.16
C ASP A 115 -7.61 -14.10 6.25
N THR A 116 -6.39 -13.55 6.15
CA THR A 116 -5.38 -13.63 7.21
C THR A 116 -5.94 -13.17 8.56
N VAL A 117 -6.63 -12.03 8.59
CA VAL A 117 -7.26 -11.49 9.80
C VAL A 117 -8.35 -12.44 10.34
N ARG A 118 -9.16 -13.02 9.45
CA ARG A 118 -10.21 -13.98 9.84
C ARG A 118 -9.65 -15.29 10.37
N TYR A 119 -8.56 -15.80 9.78
CA TYR A 119 -7.88 -17.01 10.24
C TYR A 119 -7.25 -16.82 11.61
N ARG A 120 -6.62 -15.65 11.85
CA ARG A 120 -6.02 -15.30 13.14
C ARG A 120 -7.04 -15.33 14.27
N GLU A 121 -8.19 -14.69 14.08
CA GLU A 121 -9.15 -14.43 15.15
C GLU A 121 -10.26 -15.49 15.26
N ARG A 122 -10.53 -16.23 14.18
CA ARG A 122 -11.54 -17.32 14.05
C ARG A 122 -13.00 -16.93 14.27
N ARG A 123 -13.29 -15.96 15.13
CA ARG A 123 -14.60 -15.44 15.52
C ARG A 123 -14.59 -13.92 15.59
N CYS A 124 -15.75 -13.31 15.78
CA CYS A 124 -15.86 -11.89 16.10
C CYS A 124 -15.08 -11.59 17.39
N THR A 125 -14.27 -10.53 17.36
CA THR A 125 -13.40 -10.15 18.49
C THR A 125 -14.12 -9.45 19.63
N PHE A 126 -15.44 -9.19 19.53
CA PHE A 126 -16.21 -8.62 20.62
C PHE A 126 -16.36 -9.65 21.76
N PRO A 127 -16.30 -9.23 23.05
CA PRO A 127 -16.33 -10.13 24.20
C PRO A 127 -17.45 -11.18 24.13
N ALA A 128 -17.07 -12.44 24.32
CA ALA A 128 -17.94 -13.62 24.31
C ALA A 128 -18.74 -13.88 23.01
N CYS A 129 -18.52 -13.10 21.94
CA CYS A 129 -19.23 -13.32 20.69
C CYS A 129 -18.76 -14.61 20.00
N ARG A 130 -19.70 -15.50 19.66
CA ARG A 130 -19.37 -16.77 19.00
C ARG A 130 -19.49 -16.73 17.47
N MET A 131 -19.84 -15.57 16.88
CA MET A 131 -20.01 -15.45 15.42
C MET A 131 -18.71 -15.83 14.69
N PRO A 132 -18.73 -16.76 13.71
CA PRO A 132 -17.54 -17.11 12.95
C PRO A 132 -16.98 -15.93 12.15
N ALA A 133 -15.65 -15.76 12.12
CA ALA A 133 -15.00 -14.63 11.44
C ALA A 133 -15.28 -14.57 9.93
N ARG A 134 -15.51 -15.72 9.28
CA ARG A 134 -15.93 -15.78 7.86
C ARG A 134 -17.26 -15.08 7.57
N ARG A 135 -18.11 -14.86 8.58
CA ARG A 135 -19.39 -14.13 8.50
C ARG A 135 -19.28 -12.70 9.04
N CYS A 136 -18.08 -12.25 9.37
CA CYS A 136 -17.82 -10.95 9.94
C CYS A 136 -17.28 -9.98 8.87
N ASP A 137 -17.59 -8.70 9.07
CA ASP A 137 -16.91 -7.61 8.39
C ASP A 137 -15.48 -7.49 8.94
N VAL A 138 -14.55 -7.04 8.11
CA VAL A 138 -13.19 -6.69 8.55
C VAL A 138 -13.15 -5.19 8.80
N ASP A 139 -12.92 -4.81 10.05
CA ASP A 139 -13.05 -3.45 10.57
C ASP A 139 -11.70 -2.97 11.16
N HIS A 140 -11.45 -1.67 11.07
CA HIS A 140 -10.21 -1.07 11.55
C HIS A 140 -10.22 -0.83 13.06
N LEU A 141 -9.22 -1.27 13.81
CA LEU A 141 -9.10 -1.00 15.26
C LEU A 141 -9.02 0.51 15.55
N GLN A 142 -8.01 1.18 14.99
CA GLN A 142 -7.98 2.63 14.86
C GLN A 142 -8.69 3.00 13.56
N ALA A 143 -9.73 3.81 13.65
CA ALA A 143 -10.52 4.20 12.49
C ALA A 143 -9.63 4.84 11.42
N TRP A 144 -9.95 4.56 10.15
CA TRP A 144 -9.22 5.13 9.01
C TRP A 144 -9.16 6.65 9.04
N ALA A 145 -10.29 7.29 9.37
CA ALA A 145 -10.41 8.75 9.49
C ALA A 145 -9.48 9.34 10.57
N ASP A 146 -9.29 8.62 11.67
CA ASP A 146 -8.42 9.03 12.80
C ASP A 146 -6.98 8.60 12.63
N GLY A 147 -6.65 8.06 11.46
CA GLY A 147 -5.30 7.75 11.13
C GLY A 147 -4.92 6.26 11.11
N GLY A 148 -5.90 5.38 11.03
CA GLY A 148 -5.68 3.95 10.85
C GLY A 148 -5.00 3.60 9.53
N CYS A 149 -4.24 2.50 9.54
CA CYS A 149 -3.71 1.83 8.35
C CYS A 149 -4.52 0.57 8.02
N THR A 150 -4.48 0.12 6.76
CA THR A 150 -5.08 -1.15 6.36
C THR A 150 -3.99 -2.22 6.32
N ASP A 151 -3.74 -2.80 7.49
CA ASP A 151 -2.75 -3.85 7.70
C ASP A 151 -3.27 -4.88 8.72
N ALA A 152 -2.61 -6.03 8.84
CA ALA A 152 -3.08 -7.08 9.74
C ALA A 152 -3.13 -6.62 11.21
N CYS A 153 -2.29 -5.67 11.59
CA CYS A 153 -2.18 -5.14 12.94
C CYS A 153 -3.33 -4.19 13.31
N ASN A 154 -3.96 -3.55 12.33
CA ASN A 154 -5.04 -2.59 12.55
C ASN A 154 -6.39 -3.12 12.09
N LEU A 155 -6.52 -4.40 11.75
CA LEU A 155 -7.77 -5.01 11.30
C LEU A 155 -8.23 -6.13 12.24
N GLN A 156 -9.55 -6.24 12.41
CA GLN A 156 -10.22 -7.26 13.20
C GLN A 156 -11.57 -7.67 12.56
N PRO A 157 -12.05 -8.90 12.78
CA PRO A 157 -13.39 -9.31 12.38
C PRO A 157 -14.46 -8.89 13.40
N LEU A 158 -15.51 -8.21 12.93
CA LEU A 158 -16.70 -7.90 13.71
C LEU A 158 -17.97 -8.35 13.00
N CYS A 159 -18.89 -8.98 13.74
CA CYS A 159 -20.22 -9.25 13.21
C CYS A 159 -20.97 -7.92 13.00
N ARG A 160 -21.97 -7.89 12.12
CA ARG A 160 -22.72 -6.66 11.80
C ARG A 160 -23.26 -5.95 13.04
N HIS A 161 -23.71 -6.70 14.05
CA HIS A 161 -24.20 -6.14 15.30
C HIS A 161 -23.08 -5.42 16.07
N HIS A 162 -21.96 -6.10 16.35
CA HIS A 162 -20.86 -5.50 17.12
C HIS A 162 -20.05 -4.46 16.35
N HIS A 163 -20.06 -4.53 15.02
CA HIS A 163 -19.51 -3.47 14.19
C HIS A 163 -20.26 -2.15 14.44
N ARG A 164 -21.59 -2.18 14.54
CA ARG A 164 -22.39 -0.99 14.92
C ARG A 164 -22.15 -0.56 16.35
N VAL A 165 -22.13 -1.50 17.30
CA VAL A 165 -21.87 -1.21 18.73
C VAL A 165 -20.56 -0.44 18.92
N LYS A 166 -19.50 -0.82 18.19
CA LYS A 166 -18.22 -0.12 18.24
C LYS A 166 -18.33 1.35 17.82
N HIS A 167 -19.11 1.66 16.78
CA HIS A 167 -19.23 3.02 16.24
C HIS A 167 -20.27 3.89 16.97
N GLU A 168 -21.33 3.28 17.50
CA GLU A 168 -22.52 4.00 17.95
C GLU A 168 -22.69 4.03 19.48
N ALA A 169 -22.04 3.14 20.22
CA ALA A 169 -22.38 2.87 21.61
C ALA A 169 -21.27 3.15 22.62
N GLY A 170 -20.26 3.98 22.28
CA GLY A 170 -19.21 4.41 23.22
C GLY A 170 -18.25 3.30 23.67
N TRP A 171 -18.20 2.19 22.95
CA TRP A 171 -17.24 1.12 23.18
C TRP A 171 -15.89 1.47 22.55
N ALA A 172 -14.81 1.26 23.29
CA ALA A 172 -13.46 1.41 22.77
C ALA A 172 -12.78 0.04 22.64
N VAL A 173 -11.88 -0.09 21.68
CA VAL A 173 -11.08 -1.30 21.48
C VAL A 173 -9.61 -0.93 21.31
N ALA A 174 -8.76 -1.64 22.04
CA ALA A 174 -7.30 -1.55 21.90
C ALA A 174 -6.76 -2.92 21.48
N TRP A 175 -5.73 -2.92 20.63
CA TRP A 175 -5.07 -4.15 20.23
C TRP A 175 -3.65 -4.22 20.78
N ASN A 176 -3.31 -5.36 21.36
CA ASN A 176 -1.99 -5.61 21.90
C ASN A 176 -1.12 -6.28 20.82
N ARG A 177 -0.24 -5.47 20.21
CA ARG A 177 0.75 -5.91 19.22
C ARG A 177 1.62 -7.09 19.65
N ARG A 178 1.89 -7.23 20.96
CA ARG A 178 2.78 -8.29 21.48
C ARG A 178 2.06 -9.61 21.67
N THR A 179 0.79 -9.58 22.05
CA THR A 179 0.02 -10.80 22.37
C THR A 179 -1.02 -11.14 21.32
N GLY A 180 -1.25 -10.26 20.34
CA GLY A 180 -2.32 -10.40 19.36
C GLY A 180 -3.73 -10.19 19.91
N GLY A 181 -3.89 -9.98 21.22
CA GLY A 181 -5.20 -9.85 21.87
C GLY A 181 -5.87 -8.49 21.67
N THR A 182 -7.20 -8.48 21.74
CA THR A 182 -8.00 -7.25 21.76
C THR A 182 -8.56 -7.01 23.16
N THR A 183 -8.48 -5.77 23.64
CA THR A 183 -9.12 -5.33 24.87
C THR A 183 -10.24 -4.35 24.54
N TRP A 184 -11.47 -4.75 24.83
CA TRP A 184 -12.66 -3.93 24.73
C TRP A 184 -12.94 -3.22 26.05
N THR A 185 -13.31 -1.96 25.97
CA THR A 185 -13.73 -1.15 27.12
C THR A 185 -15.17 -0.71 26.91
N SER A 186 -16.05 -1.07 27.86
CA SER A 186 -17.45 -0.65 27.84
C SER A 186 -17.58 0.85 28.14
N PRO A 187 -18.74 1.48 27.84
CA PRO A 187 -19.01 2.86 28.22
C PRO A 187 -18.89 3.13 29.73
N SER A 188 -19.14 2.11 30.55
CA SER A 188 -18.99 2.14 31.99
C SER A 188 -17.54 1.86 32.47
N GLY A 189 -16.57 1.71 31.57
CA GLY A 189 -15.16 1.51 31.87
C GLY A 189 -14.76 0.05 32.16
N ARG A 190 -15.66 -0.94 32.02
CA ARG A 190 -15.31 -2.35 32.21
C ARG A 190 -14.47 -2.85 31.04
N ARG A 191 -13.42 -3.60 31.35
CA ARG A 191 -12.47 -4.11 30.35
C ARG A 191 -12.62 -5.61 30.16
N TYR A 192 -12.58 -6.02 28.90
CA TYR A 192 -12.69 -7.41 28.46
C TYR A 192 -11.57 -7.69 27.48
N THR A 193 -10.72 -8.66 27.78
CA THR A 193 -9.62 -9.04 26.90
C THR A 193 -9.91 -10.38 26.26
N ASN A 194 -9.74 -10.45 24.95
CA ASN A 194 -9.79 -11.68 24.18
C ASN A 194 -8.39 -11.93 23.62
N HIS A 195 -7.81 -13.10 23.88
CA HIS A 195 -6.59 -13.54 23.22
C HIS A 195 -6.90 -14.51 22.08
N PRO A 196 -6.12 -14.49 20.97
CA PRO A 196 -6.25 -15.50 19.92
C PRO A 196 -6.04 -16.93 20.46
N ASP A 197 -5.22 -17.05 21.50
CA ASP A 197 -4.85 -18.32 22.15
C ASP A 197 -5.95 -18.88 23.07
N ASP A 198 -6.91 -18.05 23.53
CA ASP A 198 -8.02 -18.49 24.40
C ASP A 198 -9.09 -19.33 23.65
N LEU A 199 -8.85 -19.62 22.36
CA LEU A 199 -9.73 -20.37 21.47
C LEU A 199 -9.22 -21.80 21.18
N ILE A 200 -8.29 -22.30 22.02
CA ILE A 200 -7.77 -23.68 22.02
C ILE A 200 -8.16 -24.35 23.33
#